data_AF-A0AAI9VBZ8-F1
#
_entry.id   AF-A0AAI9VBZ8-F1
#
_cell.length_a   1.000
_cell.length_b   1.000
_cell.length_c   1.000
_cell.angle_alpha   90.00
_cell.angle_beta   90.00
_cell.angle_gamma   90.00
#
_symmetry.space_group_name_H-M   'P 1'
#
loop_
_entity.id
_entity.type
_entity.pdbx_description
1 polymer ?
#
loop_
_entity_poly.entity_id
_entity_poly.type
_entity_poly.pdbx_seq_one_letter_code
_entity_poly.pdbx_strand_id
1 'polypeptide(L)'
;MVRFRIPTKGEIAAPFQSKDAIVEWIKAPEVHEGRTQVGDSRWSNKDLEPTPPEQGTWTWYNLPLYWCSNMFGTTGWNVASSLIAGGLTWQQAFVSCVLGSLISAIIVTGMARPGVMYHLG
;
A
#
# COMPACT_ATOMS: atom_id res chain seq x y z
N MET A 1 -0.20 16.98 -21.05
CA MET A 1 1.26 17.07 -21.30
C MET A 1 1.91 17.51 -19.99
N VAL A 2 2.40 16.56 -19.18
CA VAL A 2 3.06 16.88 -17.89
C VAL A 2 4.45 17.41 -18.20
N ARG A 3 4.74 18.65 -17.79
CA ARG A 3 6.02 19.30 -18.04
C ARG A 3 7.02 18.82 -16.98
N PHE A 4 7.91 17.89 -17.35
CA PHE A 4 9.02 17.50 -16.49
C PHE A 4 9.95 18.70 -16.31
N ARG A 5 9.92 19.33 -15.13
CA ARG A 5 10.83 20.41 -14.73
C ARG A 5 11.99 19.79 -13.95
N ILE A 6 13.21 19.95 -14.46
CA ILE A 6 14.42 19.54 -13.73
C ILE A 6 14.70 20.62 -12.67
N PRO A 7 14.80 20.25 -11.38
CA PRO A 7 15.11 21.21 -10.32
C PRO A 7 16.55 21.71 -10.44
N THR A 8 16.74 23.00 -10.13
CA THR A 8 18.04 23.66 -10.13
C THR A 8 18.87 23.25 -8.90
N LYS A 9 20.20 23.42 -8.96
CA LYS A 9 21.09 23.12 -7.83
C LYS A 9 20.69 23.88 -6.55
N GLY A 10 20.17 25.10 -6.69
CA GLY A 10 19.67 25.89 -5.57
C GLY A 10 18.42 25.30 -4.93
N GLU A 11 17.48 24.80 -5.74
CA GLU A 11 16.26 24.14 -5.26
C GLU A 11 16.56 22.79 -4.59
N ILE A 12 17.59 22.07 -5.05
CA ILE A 12 18.06 20.83 -4.42
C ILE A 12 18.75 21.10 -3.08
N ALA A 13 19.46 22.23 -2.96
CA ALA A 13 20.17 22.61 -1.74
C ALA A 13 19.29 23.37 -0.72
N ALA A 14 18.14 23.90 -1.14
CA ALA A 14 17.22 24.69 -0.32
C ALA A 14 16.71 23.96 0.93
N PRO A 15 16.37 22.66 0.89
CA PRO A 15 15.95 21.92 2.08
C PRO A 15 17.06 21.85 3.13
N PHE A 16 18.34 21.82 2.73
CA PHE A 16 19.46 21.59 3.64
C PHE A 16 20.04 22.86 4.28
N GLN A 17 19.41 24.02 4.08
CA GLN A 17 19.90 25.29 4.63
C GLN A 17 19.60 25.48 6.12
N SER A 18 18.51 24.88 6.63
CA SER A 18 18.12 24.99 8.04
C SER A 18 17.26 23.81 8.48
N LYS A 19 17.16 23.58 9.80
CA LYS A 19 16.27 22.55 10.35
C LYS A 19 14.81 22.79 9.96
N ASP A 20 14.38 24.05 9.98
CA ASP A 20 13.01 24.43 9.63
C ASP A 20 12.73 24.19 8.14
N ALA A 21 13.71 24.46 7.26
CA ALA A 21 13.61 24.18 5.83
C ALA A 21 13.58 22.67 5.52
N ILE A 22 14.34 21.85 6.25
CA ILE A 22 14.24 20.38 6.16
C ILE A 22 12.85 19.93 6.59
N VAL A 23 12.35 20.46 7.71
CA VAL A 23 11.04 20.10 8.25
C VAL A 23 9.94 20.50 7.27
N GLU A 24 10.00 21.70 6.70
CA GLU A 24 9.06 22.17 5.68
C GLU A 24 9.12 21.34 4.40
N TRP A 25 10.32 20.90 3.99
CA TRP A 25 10.50 20.06 2.81
C TRP A 25 9.98 18.63 3.00
N ILE A 26 10.06 18.07 4.22
CA ILE A 26 9.55 16.72 4.54
C ILE A 26 8.03 16.73 4.79
N LYS A 27 7.45 17.87 5.17
CA LYS A 27 6.00 17.98 5.37
C LYS A 27 5.28 17.63 4.07
N ALA A 28 4.26 16.79 4.20
CA ALA A 28 3.41 16.47 3.07
C ALA A 28 2.65 17.73 2.59
N PRO A 29 2.34 17.83 1.29
CA PRO A 29 1.59 18.96 0.75
C PRO A 29 0.22 19.07 1.43
N GLU A 30 -0.11 20.23 1.97
CA GLU A 30 -1.44 20.47 2.55
C GLU A 30 -2.52 20.43 1.45
N VAL A 31 -3.71 19.95 1.82
CA VAL A 31 -4.86 19.77 0.92
C VAL A 31 -5.34 21.13 0.38
N HIS A 32 -4.93 21.48 -0.84
CA HIS A 32 -5.32 22.72 -1.53
C HIS A 32 -6.24 22.46 -2.74
N GLU A 33 -7.23 21.55 -2.60
CA GLU A 33 -8.12 21.17 -3.72
C GLU A 33 -9.62 21.27 -3.39
N GLY A 34 -10.06 22.34 -2.71
CA GLY A 34 -11.49 22.64 -2.52
C GLY A 34 -12.28 21.57 -1.75
N ARG A 35 -11.59 20.63 -1.11
CA ARG A 35 -12.16 19.58 -0.27
C ARG A 35 -12.11 20.03 1.19
N THR A 36 -13.21 19.79 1.91
CA THR A 36 -13.25 19.96 3.36
C THR A 36 -12.28 18.99 4.01
N GLN A 37 -11.21 19.51 4.60
CA GLN A 37 -10.29 18.75 5.44
C GLN A 37 -11.09 18.09 6.57
N VAL A 38 -11.02 16.77 6.65
CA VAL A 38 -11.70 16.01 7.71
C VAL A 38 -10.73 15.91 8.89
N GLY A 39 -11.09 16.55 10.01
CA GLY A 39 -10.32 16.50 11.27
C GLY A 39 -9.37 17.69 11.49
N ASP A 40 -8.48 17.53 12.45
CA ASP A 40 -7.46 18.53 12.82
C ASP A 40 -6.32 18.52 11.78
N SER A 41 -5.89 19.71 11.32
CA SER A 41 -4.84 19.85 10.31
C SER A 41 -3.47 19.33 10.76
N ARG A 42 -3.29 19.18 12.07
CA ARG A 42 -2.11 18.52 12.64
C ARG A 42 -2.02 17.02 12.29
N TRP A 43 -3.16 16.34 12.14
CA TRP A 43 -3.23 14.88 12.03
C TRP A 43 -3.79 14.37 10.70
N SER A 44 -4.22 15.28 9.82
CA SER A 44 -4.87 14.97 8.55
C SER A 44 -4.01 15.45 7.38
N ASN A 45 -3.78 14.55 6.41
CA ASN A 45 -3.02 14.81 5.19
C ASN A 45 -3.80 14.29 3.98
N LYS A 46 -3.47 14.75 2.76
CA LYS A 46 -4.10 14.31 1.51
C LYS A 46 -4.22 12.79 1.36
N ASP A 47 -3.19 12.05 1.79
CA ASP A 47 -3.13 10.59 1.68
C ASP A 47 -3.98 9.86 2.74
N LEU A 48 -4.49 10.57 3.74
CA LEU A 48 -5.36 10.03 4.79
C LEU A 48 -6.84 10.34 4.54
N GLU A 49 -7.13 11.23 3.60
CA GLU A 49 -8.49 11.57 3.23
C GLU A 49 -9.12 10.43 2.42
N PRO A 50 -10.44 10.23 2.53
CA PRO A 50 -11.12 9.23 1.73
C PRO A 50 -10.84 9.39 0.25
N THR A 51 -10.47 8.29 -0.41
CA THR A 51 -10.15 8.28 -1.83
C THR A 51 -11.42 8.57 -2.63
N PRO A 52 -11.43 9.60 -3.50
CA PRO A 52 -12.62 9.92 -4.28
C PRO A 52 -12.90 8.87 -5.35
N PRO A 53 -14.17 8.64 -5.76
CA PRO A 53 -14.54 7.59 -6.71
C PRO A 53 -13.78 7.65 -8.04
N GLU A 54 -13.41 8.85 -8.49
CA GLU A 54 -12.67 9.05 -9.75
C GLU A 54 -11.23 8.50 -9.70
N GLN A 55 -10.68 8.30 -8.50
CA GLN A 55 -9.34 7.75 -8.28
C GLN A 55 -9.36 6.22 -8.04
N GLY A 56 -10.55 5.61 -7.96
CA GLY A 56 -10.75 4.17 -7.81
C GLY A 56 -10.42 3.38 -9.07
N THR A 57 -9.13 3.17 -9.34
CA THR A 57 -8.65 2.42 -10.52
C THR A 57 -8.63 0.90 -10.32
N TRP A 58 -8.93 0.42 -9.12
CA TRP A 58 -8.86 -0.99 -8.78
C TRP A 58 -10.14 -1.76 -9.13
N THR A 59 -10.03 -2.71 -10.06
CA THR A 59 -11.09 -3.65 -10.43
C THR A 59 -10.99 -4.93 -9.60
N TRP A 60 -12.06 -5.73 -9.56
CA TRP A 60 -12.15 -6.98 -8.78
C TRP A 60 -10.98 -7.97 -9.02
N TYR A 61 -10.37 -7.98 -10.21
CA TYR A 61 -9.26 -8.86 -10.56
C TYR A 61 -7.90 -8.36 -10.10
N ASN A 62 -7.75 -7.07 -9.78
CA ASN A 62 -6.46 -6.51 -9.35
C ASN A 62 -6.03 -7.08 -8.00
N LEU A 63 -6.99 -7.29 -7.08
CA LEU A 63 -6.73 -7.88 -5.78
C LEU A 63 -6.13 -9.30 -5.88
N PRO A 64 -6.77 -10.30 -6.52
CA PRO A 64 -6.18 -11.63 -6.63
C PRO A 64 -4.86 -11.64 -7.42
N LEU A 65 -4.71 -10.82 -8.46
CA LEU A 65 -3.45 -10.73 -9.22
C LEU A 65 -2.31 -10.16 -8.38
N TYR A 66 -2.57 -9.14 -7.57
CA TYR A 66 -1.60 -8.57 -6.65
C TYR A 66 -1.09 -9.63 -5.65
N TRP A 67 -2.01 -10.37 -5.04
CA TRP A 67 -1.65 -11.43 -4.09
C TRP A 67 -0.90 -12.59 -4.75
N CYS A 68 -1.33 -13.02 -5.95
CA CYS A 68 -0.58 -14.01 -6.73
C CYS A 68 0.85 -13.53 -7.01
N SER A 69 1.02 -12.28 -7.46
CA SER A 69 2.35 -11.71 -7.73
C SER A 69 3.24 -11.69 -6.47
N ASN A 70 2.67 -11.40 -5.31
CA ASN A 70 3.42 -11.41 -4.05
C ASN A 70 3.86 -12.83 -3.63
N MET A 71 3.07 -13.85 -3.95
CA MET A 71 3.43 -15.26 -3.67
C MET A 71 4.59 -15.76 -4.54
N PHE A 72 4.82 -15.16 -5.71
CA PHE A 72 6.01 -15.40 -6.55
C PHE A 72 7.28 -14.72 -6.02
N GLY A 73 7.36 -14.45 -4.72
CA GLY A 73 8.54 -13.95 -4.03
C GLY A 73 9.19 -15.01 -3.14
N THR A 74 10.38 -14.70 -2.63
CA THR A 74 11.14 -15.56 -1.70
C THR A 74 10.29 -16.01 -0.50
N THR A 75 9.40 -15.15 -0.01
CA THR A 75 8.50 -15.48 1.10
C THR A 75 7.60 -16.67 0.79
N GLY A 76 6.99 -16.72 -0.39
CA GLY A 76 6.10 -17.84 -0.79
C GLY A 76 6.85 -19.17 -0.91
N TRP A 77 8.04 -19.14 -1.50
CA TRP A 77 8.90 -20.31 -1.62
C TRP A 77 9.35 -20.87 -0.27
N ASN A 78 9.64 -20.00 0.70
CA ASN A 78 10.04 -20.41 2.05
C ASN A 78 8.92 -21.16 2.79
N VAL A 79 7.66 -20.77 2.60
CA VAL A 79 6.52 -21.47 3.24
C VAL A 79 6.49 -22.93 2.82
N ALA A 80 6.49 -23.21 1.51
CA ALA A 80 6.48 -24.58 1.00
C ALA A 80 7.73 -25.37 1.42
N SER A 81 8.91 -24.73 1.38
CA SER A 81 10.18 -25.36 1.79
C SER A 81 10.16 -25.76 3.27
N SER A 82 9.65 -24.89 4.15
CA SER A 82 9.57 -25.15 5.59
C SER A 82 8.65 -26.32 5.95
N LEU A 83 7.54 -26.49 5.21
CA LEU A 83 6.62 -27.60 5.42
C LEU A 83 7.25 -28.94 5.05
N ILE A 84 7.97 -28.98 3.93
CA ILE A 84 8.70 -30.18 3.49
C ILE A 84 9.84 -30.49 4.46
N ALA A 85 10.59 -29.48 4.89
CA ALA A 85 11.65 -29.64 5.90
C ALA A 85 11.09 -30.13 7.25
N GLY A 86 9.85 -29.76 7.58
CA GLY A 86 9.11 -30.26 8.75
C GLY A 86 8.62 -31.71 8.63
N GLY A 87 8.88 -32.38 7.50
CA GLY A 87 8.57 -33.80 7.29
C GLY A 87 7.30 -34.08 6.49
N LEU A 88 6.62 -33.06 5.94
CA LEU A 88 5.48 -33.28 5.06
C LEU A 88 5.92 -33.78 3.68
N THR A 89 5.12 -34.65 3.07
CA THR A 89 5.29 -34.95 1.65
C THR A 89 4.97 -33.72 0.80
N TRP A 90 5.50 -33.65 -0.42
CA TRP A 90 5.24 -32.51 -1.33
C TRP A 90 3.73 -32.30 -1.58
N GLN A 91 2.95 -33.38 -1.61
CA GLN A 91 1.49 -33.33 -1.77
C GLN A 91 0.80 -32.72 -0.56
N GLN A 92 1.21 -33.14 0.65
CA GLN A 92 0.68 -32.60 1.91
C GLN A 92 1.06 -31.13 2.09
N ALA A 93 2.31 -30.77 1.77
CA ALA A 93 2.77 -29.39 1.81
C ALA A 93 1.99 -28.51 0.84
N PHE A 94 1.76 -28.98 -0.40
CA PHE A 94 0.94 -28.26 -1.38
C PHE A 94 -0.49 -28.02 -0.89
N VAL A 95 -1.17 -29.07 -0.39
CA VAL A 95 -2.53 -28.94 0.15
C VAL A 95 -2.56 -27.98 1.34
N SER A 96 -1.57 -28.05 2.22
CA SER A 96 -1.44 -27.16 3.39
C SER A 96 -1.27 -25.69 2.96
N CYS A 97 -0.46 -25.41 1.94
CA CYS A 97 -0.31 -24.07 1.36
C CYS A 97 -1.62 -23.54 0.79
N VAL A 98 -2.38 -24.37 0.06
CA VAL A 98 -3.67 -24.00 -0.53
C VAL A 98 -4.68 -23.68 0.58
N LEU A 99 -4.80 -24.54 1.60
CA LEU A 99 -5.70 -24.32 2.74
C LEU A 99 -5.33 -23.06 3.52
N GLY A 100 -4.06 -22.85 3.82
CA GLY A 100 -3.58 -21.65 4.51
C GLY A 100 -3.88 -20.37 3.71
N SER A 101 -3.70 -20.42 2.39
CA SER A 101 -4.02 -19.30 1.48
C SER A 101 -5.52 -19.01 1.44
N LEU A 102 -6.38 -20.04 1.42
CA LEU A 102 -7.84 -19.87 1.43
C LEU A 102 -8.33 -19.25 2.75
N ILE A 103 -7.83 -19.71 3.89
CA ILE A 103 -8.16 -19.13 5.20
C ILE A 103 -7.73 -17.65 5.25
N SER A 104 -6.50 -17.38 4.80
CA SER A 104 -5.97 -16.01 4.75
C SER A 104 -6.81 -15.10 3.85
N ALA A 105 -7.25 -15.61 2.69
CA ALA A 105 -8.09 -14.84 1.76
C ALA A 105 -9.43 -14.43 2.38
N ILE A 106 -10.06 -15.32 3.17
CA ILE A 106 -11.32 -14.99 3.88
C ILE A 106 -11.10 -13.86 4.88
N ILE A 107 -10.03 -13.96 5.69
CA ILE A 107 -9.72 -12.95 6.71
C ILE A 107 -9.39 -11.60 6.07
N VAL A 108 -8.51 -11.60 5.06
CA VAL A 108 -8.10 -10.38 4.34
C VAL A 108 -9.31 -9.71 3.68
N THR A 109 -10.20 -10.48 3.04
CA THR A 109 -11.40 -9.92 2.41
C THR A 109 -12.36 -9.33 3.45
N GLY A 110 -12.51 -9.99 4.60
CA GLY A 110 -13.30 -9.49 5.71
C GLY A 110 -12.76 -8.16 6.27
N MET A 111 -11.44 -8.07 6.46
CA MET A 111 -10.77 -6.86 6.93
C MET A 111 -10.77 -5.73 5.90
N ALA A 112 -10.72 -6.04 4.61
CA ALA A 112 -10.71 -5.05 3.53
C ALA A 112 -12.09 -4.42 3.29
N ARG A 113 -13.18 -5.11 3.66
CA ARG A 113 -14.56 -4.68 3.35
C ARG A 113 -14.91 -3.30 3.93
N PRO A 114 -14.63 -2.96 5.20
CA PRO A 114 -14.86 -1.61 5.71
C PRO A 114 -14.07 -0.54 4.96
N GLY A 115 -12.80 -0.83 4.60
CA GLY A 115 -11.96 0.11 3.85
C GLY A 115 -12.59 0.49 2.50
N VAL A 116 -13.06 -0.52 1.76
CA VAL A 116 -13.75 -0.28 0.48
C VAL A 116 -15.09 0.44 0.66
N MET A 117 -15.90 0.07 1.66
CA MET A 117 -17.23 0.67 1.88
C MET A 117 -17.15 2.15 2.28
N TYR A 118 -16.14 2.52 3.06
CA TYR A 118 -15.93 3.89 3.54
C TYR A 118 -14.92 4.68 2.70
N HIS A 119 -14.43 4.11 1.59
CA HIS A 119 -13.42 4.70 0.72
C HIS A 119 -12.14 5.10 1.49
N LEU A 120 -11.80 4.34 2.53
CA LEU A 120 -10.60 4.52 3.32
C LEU A 120 -9.47 3.74 2.65
N GLY A 121 -8.48 4.46 2.13
CA GLY A 121 -7.34 3.89 1.41
C GLY A 121 -6.37 4.97 0.98
#